data_AF-A0A7Y2V6J7-F1
#
_entry.id   AF-A0A7Y2V6J7-F1
#
_cell.length_a   1.000
_cell.length_b   1.000
_cell.length_c   1.000
_cell.angle_alpha   90.00
_cell.angle_beta   90.00
_cell.angle_gamma   90.00
#
_symmetry.space_group_name_H-M   'P 1'
#
loop_
_entity.id
_entity.type
_entity.pdbx_description
1 polymer ?
#
loop_
_entity_poly.entity_id
_entity_poly.type
_entity_poly.pdbx_seq_one_letter_code
_entity_poly.pdbx_strand_id
1 'polypeptide(L)'
;MQTRHSWTCAGTTCAVRKSSESPASTESMQMISLQYRLMRAARMFLDPMLNLGLIKPAEAKALIMDDVAVGEAWAQNEVERYTYRIPGQATAYYYGYNKMQALRAQTELKLRDDFDRRALHDFVLAQGLLPPDILIDAVMQEFVPSQAD
;
A
#
# COMPACT_ATOMS: atom_id res chain seq x y z
N MET A 1 2.67 -10.07 10.47
CA MET A 1 2.21 -10.47 9.12
C MET A 1 1.73 -9.26 8.29
N GLN A 2 0.91 -8.36 8.85
CA GLN A 2 0.45 -7.14 8.17
C GLN A 2 1.59 -6.20 7.75
N THR A 3 2.61 -6.05 8.60
CA THR A 3 3.77 -5.16 8.39
C THR A 3 4.65 -5.62 7.22
N ARG A 4 4.87 -6.93 7.07
CA ARG A 4 5.56 -7.50 5.90
C ARG A 4 4.83 -7.19 4.59
N HIS A 5 3.51 -7.28 4.61
CA HIS A 5 2.66 -7.03 3.45
C HIS A 5 2.59 -5.52 3.14
N SER A 6 2.48 -4.65 4.14
CA SER A 6 2.48 -3.19 3.94
C SER A 6 3.83 -2.66 3.44
N TRP A 7 4.95 -3.23 3.89
CA TRP A 7 6.28 -2.87 3.40
C TRP A 7 6.53 -3.34 1.97
N THR A 8 6.16 -4.57 1.64
CA THR A 8 6.21 -5.04 0.24
C THR A 8 5.26 -4.22 -0.64
N CYS A 9 4.13 -3.73 -0.13
CA CYS A 9 3.31 -2.73 -0.82
C CYS A 9 4.07 -1.46 -1.12
N ALA A 10 4.57 -0.81 -0.07
CA ALA A 10 5.17 0.51 -0.17
C ALA A 10 6.38 0.46 -1.11
N GLY A 11 7.24 -0.56 -0.92
CA GLY A 11 8.39 -0.81 -1.78
C GLY A 11 8.00 -1.10 -3.22
N THR A 12 7.08 -2.05 -3.47
CA THR A 12 6.68 -2.43 -4.84
C THR A 12 5.92 -1.31 -5.54
N THR A 13 5.02 -0.61 -4.84
CA THR A 13 4.26 0.52 -5.42
C THR A 13 5.18 1.68 -5.74
N CYS A 14 6.13 2.00 -4.86
CA CYS A 14 7.09 3.07 -5.09
C CYS A 14 8.05 2.71 -6.24
N ALA A 15 8.51 1.47 -6.31
CA ALA A 15 9.37 0.97 -7.40
C ALA A 15 8.64 0.93 -8.75
N VAL A 16 7.43 0.39 -8.80
CA VAL A 16 6.59 0.33 -10.02
C VAL A 16 6.21 1.73 -10.47
N ARG A 17 5.87 2.63 -9.54
CA ARG A 17 5.61 4.03 -9.86
C ARG A 17 6.84 4.69 -10.49
N LYS A 18 8.00 4.57 -9.86
CA LYS A 18 9.26 5.14 -10.35
C LYS A 18 9.68 4.58 -11.70
N SER A 19 9.45 3.29 -11.96
CA SER A 19 9.75 2.69 -13.26
C SER A 19 8.74 3.10 -14.34
N SER A 20 7.45 3.21 -14.01
CA SER A 20 6.41 3.65 -14.94
C SER A 20 6.41 5.15 -15.22
N GLU A 21 6.92 5.98 -14.31
CA GLU A 21 7.04 7.44 -14.51
C GLU A 21 8.40 7.82 -15.15
N SER A 22 9.26 6.84 -15.44
CA SER A 22 10.54 7.07 -16.12
C SER A 22 10.31 7.44 -17.58
N PRO A 23 11.08 8.39 -18.15
CA PRO A 23 11.00 8.77 -19.57
C PRO A 23 11.31 7.61 -20.54
N ALA A 24 11.87 6.49 -20.04
CA ALA A 24 12.12 5.29 -20.82
C ALA A 24 10.97 4.26 -20.82
N SER A 25 9.85 4.54 -20.14
CA SER A 25 8.69 3.63 -20.07
C SER A 25 7.80 3.78 -21.31
N THR A 26 7.26 2.67 -21.81
CA THR A 26 6.26 2.69 -22.90
C THR A 26 4.87 3.02 -22.34
N GLU A 27 4.01 3.57 -23.20
CA GLU A 27 2.62 3.91 -22.86
C GLU A 27 1.85 2.69 -22.30
N SER A 28 2.06 1.52 -22.89
CA SER A 28 1.46 0.27 -22.40
C SER A 28 1.91 -0.10 -20.98
N MET A 29 3.17 0.15 -20.63
CA MET A 29 3.67 -0.08 -19.26
C MET A 29 3.04 0.88 -18.25
N GLN A 30 2.83 2.13 -18.65
CA GLN A 30 2.15 3.13 -17.83
C GLN A 30 0.69 2.76 -17.59
N MET A 31 -0.01 2.33 -18.65
CA MET A 31 -1.39 1.88 -18.57
C MET A 31 -1.53 0.70 -17.61
N ILE A 32 -0.67 -0.31 -17.73
CA ILE A 32 -0.66 -1.48 -16.85
C ILE A 32 -0.38 -1.07 -15.39
N SER A 33 0.59 -0.18 -15.16
CA SER A 33 0.90 0.35 -13.83
C SER A 33 -0.32 1.03 -13.18
N LEU A 34 -1.04 1.86 -13.94
CA LEU A 34 -2.25 2.53 -13.48
C LEU A 34 -3.39 1.54 -13.21
N GLN A 35 -3.58 0.54 -14.08
CA GLN A 35 -4.59 -0.50 -13.88
C GLN A 35 -4.36 -1.28 -12.58
N TYR A 36 -3.11 -1.65 -12.27
CA TYR A 36 -2.79 -2.32 -11.00
C TYR A 36 -3.02 -1.44 -9.78
N ARG A 37 -2.79 -0.12 -9.90
CA ARG A 37 -3.08 0.84 -8.83
C ARG A 37 -4.59 0.98 -8.61
N LEU A 38 -5.37 1.03 -9.69
CA LEU A 38 -6.83 1.08 -9.63
C LEU A 38 -7.39 -0.17 -8.95
N MET A 39 -6.91 -1.36 -9.33
CA MET A 39 -7.29 -2.60 -8.64
C MET A 39 -7.01 -2.53 -7.15
N ARG A 40 -5.81 -2.10 -6.73
CA ARG A 40 -5.43 -1.98 -5.31
C ARG A 40 -6.35 -1.02 -4.55
N ALA A 41 -6.75 0.09 -5.17
CA ALA A 41 -7.71 1.01 -4.59
C ALA A 41 -9.09 0.35 -4.45
N ALA A 42 -9.59 -0.34 -5.48
CA ALA A 42 -10.86 -1.07 -5.41
C ALA A 42 -10.86 -2.10 -4.26
N ARG A 43 -9.75 -2.83 -4.04
CA ARG A 43 -9.63 -3.79 -2.93
C ARG A 43 -9.82 -3.15 -1.57
N MET A 44 -9.32 -1.93 -1.40
CA MET A 44 -9.40 -1.19 -0.13
C MET A 44 -10.86 -0.92 0.26
N PHE A 45 -11.72 -0.61 -0.70
CA PHE A 45 -13.13 -0.32 -0.45
C PHE A 45 -13.96 -1.60 -0.40
N LEU A 46 -13.74 -2.53 -1.33
CA LEU A 46 -14.56 -3.73 -1.47
C LEU A 46 -14.37 -4.73 -0.33
N ASP A 47 -13.16 -4.91 0.19
CA ASP A 47 -12.88 -5.83 1.31
C ASP A 47 -13.70 -5.47 2.58
N PRO A 48 -13.64 -4.25 3.13
CA PRO A 48 -14.46 -3.89 4.29
C PRO A 48 -15.95 -3.81 3.95
N MET A 49 -16.33 -3.37 2.73
CA MET A 49 -17.75 -3.32 2.35
C MET A 49 -18.38 -4.71 2.31
N LEU A 50 -17.68 -5.71 1.78
CA LEU A 50 -18.16 -7.10 1.78
C LEU A 50 -18.20 -7.69 3.20
N ASN A 51 -17.16 -7.45 4.00
CA ASN A 51 -17.09 -7.96 5.37
C ASN A 51 -18.12 -7.32 6.31
N LEU A 52 -18.48 -6.06 6.08
CA LEU A 52 -19.53 -5.33 6.82
C LEU A 52 -20.93 -5.56 6.24
N GLY A 53 -21.06 -6.30 5.13
CA GLY A 53 -22.34 -6.55 4.47
C GLY A 53 -22.97 -5.32 3.80
N LEU A 54 -22.17 -4.29 3.51
CA LEU A 54 -22.61 -3.06 2.85
C LEU A 54 -22.86 -3.23 1.35
N ILE A 55 -22.25 -4.24 0.73
CA ILE A 55 -22.41 -4.57 -0.69
C ILE A 55 -22.61 -6.07 -0.87
N LYS A 56 -23.41 -6.48 -1.85
CA LYS A 56 -23.57 -7.89 -2.19
C LYS A 56 -22.37 -8.38 -3.02
N PRO A 57 -21.95 -9.66 -2.89
CA PRO A 57 -20.86 -10.22 -3.69
C PRO A 57 -21.05 -10.06 -5.21
N ALA A 58 -22.28 -10.20 -5.72
CA ALA A 58 -22.59 -10.04 -7.14
C ALA A 58 -22.40 -8.59 -7.62
N GLU A 59 -22.79 -7.61 -6.79
CA GLU A 59 -22.61 -6.18 -7.07
C GLU A 59 -21.13 -5.80 -7.03
N ALA A 60 -20.38 -6.33 -6.06
CA ALA A 60 -18.93 -6.15 -5.99
C ALA A 60 -18.20 -6.74 -7.21
N LYS A 61 -18.66 -7.88 -7.73
CA LYS A 61 -18.12 -8.48 -8.95
C LYS A 61 -18.39 -7.59 -10.17
N ALA A 62 -19.61 -7.11 -10.34
CA ALA A 62 -19.97 -6.20 -11.43
C ALA A 62 -19.11 -4.93 -11.39
N LEU A 63 -18.93 -4.32 -10.22
CA LEU A 63 -18.07 -3.15 -10.04
C LEU A 63 -16.63 -3.41 -10.47
N ILE A 64 -16.02 -4.54 -10.09
CA ILE A 64 -14.66 -4.88 -10.52
C ILE A 64 -14.57 -5.06 -12.05
N MET A 65 -15.59 -5.67 -12.66
CA MET A 65 -15.61 -5.91 -14.10
C MET A 65 -15.77 -4.61 -14.89
N ASP A 66 -16.70 -3.75 -14.46
CA ASP A 66 -17.08 -2.54 -15.19
C ASP A 66 -16.08 -1.39 -14.95
N ASP A 67 -15.72 -1.13 -13.69
CA ASP A 67 -14.88 0.03 -13.34
C ASP A 67 -13.38 -0.27 -13.47
N VAL A 68 -12.95 -1.51 -13.19
CA VAL A 68 -11.53 -1.87 -13.22
C VAL A 68 -11.14 -2.65 -14.49
N ALA A 69 -12.12 -2.91 -15.36
CA ALA A 69 -11.94 -3.53 -16.66
C ALA A 69 -11.17 -4.85 -16.59
N VAL A 70 -11.66 -5.80 -15.79
CA VAL A 70 -11.01 -7.11 -15.65
C VAL A 70 -11.93 -8.27 -15.95
N GLY A 71 -11.32 -9.37 -16.42
CA GLY A 71 -12.03 -10.57 -16.80
C GLY A 71 -12.79 -11.21 -15.63
N GLU A 72 -13.93 -11.82 -15.96
CA GLU A 72 -14.88 -12.39 -15.00
C GLU A 72 -14.25 -13.37 -14.01
N ALA A 73 -13.38 -14.27 -14.50
CA ALA A 73 -12.72 -15.26 -13.66
C ALA A 73 -11.83 -14.61 -12.59
N TRP A 74 -11.20 -13.47 -12.90
CA TRP A 74 -10.36 -12.76 -11.95
C TRP A 74 -11.20 -11.99 -10.93
N ALA A 75 -12.27 -11.32 -11.37
CA ALA A 75 -13.20 -10.63 -10.50
C ALA A 75 -13.86 -11.60 -9.49
N GLN A 76 -14.28 -12.79 -9.96
CA GLN A 76 -14.84 -13.84 -9.11
C GLN A 76 -13.86 -14.29 -8.03
N ASN A 77 -12.61 -14.60 -8.42
CA ASN A 77 -11.57 -15.03 -7.49
C ASN A 77 -11.29 -13.98 -6.42
N GLU A 78 -11.32 -12.71 -6.81
CA GLU A 78 -11.02 -11.60 -5.93
C GLU A 78 -12.14 -11.38 -4.89
N VAL A 79 -13.41 -11.45 -5.31
CA VAL A 79 -14.58 -11.38 -4.41
C VAL A 79 -14.59 -12.57 -3.43
N GLU A 80 -14.31 -13.78 -3.91
CA GLU A 80 -14.19 -14.97 -3.06
C GLU A 80 -13.05 -14.83 -2.04
N ARG A 81 -11.95 -14.19 -2.45
CA ARG A 81 -10.82 -13.96 -1.55
C ARG A 81 -11.20 -13.08 -0.37
N TYR A 82 -11.93 -12.00 -0.63
CA TYR A 82 -12.38 -11.07 0.42
C TYR A 82 -13.44 -11.69 1.32
N THR A 83 -14.36 -12.47 0.74
CA THR A 83 -15.54 -12.98 1.44
C THR A 83 -15.21 -14.22 2.28
N TYR A 84 -14.44 -15.17 1.75
CA TYR A 84 -14.31 -16.50 2.35
C TYR A 84 -12.89 -16.86 2.77
N ARG A 85 -11.89 -16.48 1.97
CA ARG A 85 -10.53 -16.99 2.18
C ARG A 85 -9.76 -16.18 3.22
N ILE A 86 -9.70 -14.86 3.04
CA ILE A 86 -8.84 -13.99 3.86
C ILE A 86 -9.49 -12.61 4.04
N PRO A 87 -10.55 -12.50 4.87
CA PRO A 87 -11.18 -11.22 5.14
C PRO A 87 -10.22 -10.26 5.87
N GLY A 88 -10.23 -8.98 5.48
CA GLY A 88 -9.46 -7.92 6.17
C GLY A 88 -7.96 -7.89 5.86
N GLN A 89 -7.47 -8.74 4.95
CA GLN A 89 -6.06 -8.70 4.55
C GLN A 89 -5.77 -7.50 3.64
N ALA A 90 -6.73 -7.11 2.79
CA ALA A 90 -6.54 -6.01 1.86
C ALA A 90 -6.57 -4.66 2.60
N THR A 91 -7.44 -4.51 3.60
CA THR A 91 -7.47 -3.31 4.46
C THR A 91 -6.16 -3.13 5.23
N ALA A 92 -5.63 -4.20 5.81
CA ALA A 92 -4.37 -4.14 6.56
C ALA A 92 -3.17 -3.70 5.71
N TYR A 93 -3.14 -4.15 4.45
CA TYR A 93 -2.10 -3.76 3.48
C TYR A 93 -2.11 -2.26 3.22
N TYR A 94 -3.30 -1.71 2.97
CA TYR A 94 -3.47 -0.30 2.65
C TYR A 94 -3.30 0.59 3.88
N TYR A 95 -3.78 0.16 5.04
CA TYR A 95 -3.57 0.85 6.32
C TYR A 95 -2.08 1.03 6.60
N GLY A 96 -1.30 -0.05 6.53
CA GLY A 96 0.15 0.02 6.73
C GLY A 96 0.85 0.87 5.66
N TYR A 97 0.42 0.80 4.40
CA TYR A 97 0.95 1.65 3.33
C TYR A 97 0.72 3.14 3.64
N ASN A 98 -0.49 3.53 4.01
CA ASN A 98 -0.81 4.92 4.34
C ASN A 98 -0.03 5.42 5.56
N LYS A 99 0.11 4.58 6.59
CA LYS A 99 0.92 4.90 7.77
C LYS A 99 2.39 5.12 7.39
N MET A 100 2.95 4.29 6.52
CA MET A 100 4.32 4.47 6.03
C MET A 100 4.52 5.74 5.21
N GLN A 101 3.56 6.08 4.35
CA GLN A 101 3.59 7.32 3.58
C GLN A 101 3.47 8.55 4.48
N ALA A 102 2.57 8.51 5.46
CA ALA A 102 2.41 9.57 6.45
C ALA A 102 3.67 9.74 7.31
N LEU A 103 4.26 8.64 7.77
CA LEU A 103 5.52 8.65 8.53
C LEU A 103 6.62 9.35 7.75
N ARG A 104 6.82 8.96 6.49
CA ARG A 104 7.82 9.58 5.63
C ARG A 104 7.58 11.08 5.46
N ALA A 105 6.34 11.49 5.19
CA ALA A 105 6.00 12.91 5.05
C ALA A 105 6.28 13.69 6.35
N GLN A 106 5.97 13.13 7.51
CA GLN A 106 6.26 13.77 8.79
C GLN A 106 7.76 13.88 9.06
N THR A 107 8.55 12.84 8.72
CA THR A 107 10.01 12.87 8.85
C THR A 107 10.63 13.89 7.89
N GLU A 108 10.18 13.94 6.63
CA GLU A 108 10.60 14.94 5.64
C GLU A 108 10.31 16.37 6.13
N LEU A 109 9.14 16.60 6.76
CA LEU A 109 8.79 17.91 7.32
C LEU A 109 9.64 18.32 8.52
N LYS A 110 10.08 17.36 9.34
CA LYS A 110 10.90 17.62 10.53
C LYS A 110 12.37 17.86 10.20
N LEU A 111 12.96 17.02 9.36
CA LEU A 111 14.40 17.09 9.03
C LEU A 111 14.70 18.04 7.87
N ARG A 112 13.71 18.35 7.02
CA ARG A 112 13.85 19.27 5.87
C ARG A 112 15.08 18.95 5.01
N ASP A 113 16.11 19.79 5.09
CA ASP A 113 17.32 19.70 4.27
C ASP A 113 18.25 18.55 4.72
N ASP A 114 18.16 18.13 5.99
CA ASP A 114 18.95 17.03 6.56
C ASP A 114 18.28 15.66 6.34
N PHE A 115 17.20 15.61 5.54
CA PHE A 115 16.48 14.36 5.29
C PHE A 115 17.22 13.41 4.35
N ASP A 116 17.80 12.33 4.89
CA ASP A 116 18.25 11.18 4.10
C ASP A 116 17.21 10.04 4.05
N ARG A 117 16.67 9.83 2.84
CA ARG A 117 15.74 8.73 2.54
C ARG A 117 16.37 7.34 2.74
N ARG A 118 17.66 7.17 2.43
CA ARG A 118 18.33 5.87 2.56
C ARG A 118 18.49 5.52 4.03
N ALA A 119 18.99 6.45 4.83
CA ALA A 119 19.11 6.28 6.28
C ALA A 119 17.75 5.94 6.93
N LEU A 120 16.66 6.60 6.53
CA LEU A 120 15.31 6.27 7.02
C LEU A 120 14.92 4.82 6.68
N HIS A 121 15.14 4.38 5.42
CA HIS A 121 14.80 3.02 5.02
C HIS A 121 15.65 1.98 5.75
N ASP A 122 16.95 2.23 5.92
CA ASP A 122 17.86 1.32 6.60
C ASP A 122 17.50 1.20 8.09
N PHE A 123 17.21 2.32 8.75
CA PHE A 123 16.74 2.33 10.13
C PHE A 123 15.48 1.49 10.28
N VAL A 124 14.48 1.69 9.43
CA VAL A 124 13.24 0.93 9.56
C VAL A 124 13.46 -0.56 9.26
N LEU A 125 14.26 -0.91 8.24
CA LEU A 125 14.54 -2.31 7.94
C LEU A 125 15.28 -3.00 9.09
N ALA A 126 16.15 -2.29 9.81
CA ALA A 126 16.88 -2.81 10.97
C ALA A 126 15.95 -3.16 12.16
N GLN A 127 14.85 -2.45 12.33
CA GLN A 127 13.86 -2.70 13.41
C GLN A 127 13.05 -4.00 13.20
N GLY A 128 13.05 -4.56 11.98
CA GLY A 128 12.33 -5.78 11.67
C GLY A 128 10.80 -5.62 11.63
N LEU A 129 10.06 -6.66 12.01
CA LEU A 129 8.59 -6.72 11.84
C LEU A 129 7.85 -6.15 13.06
N LEU A 130 7.87 -4.83 13.22
CA LEU A 130 7.13 -4.15 14.28
C LEU A 130 5.74 -3.67 13.80
N PRO A 131 4.72 -3.67 14.68
CA PRO A 131 3.45 -2.98 14.43
C PRO A 131 3.67 -1.52 13.99
N PRO A 132 2.82 -0.98 13.08
CA PRO A 132 3.03 0.36 12.52
C PRO A 132 3.16 1.48 13.55
N ASP A 133 2.38 1.42 14.64
CA ASP A 133 2.39 2.49 15.63
C ASP A 133 3.70 2.50 16.46
N ILE A 134 4.20 1.32 16.85
CA ILE A 134 5.51 1.19 17.52
C ILE A 134 6.66 1.65 16.59
N LEU A 135 6.55 1.32 15.31
CA LEU A 135 7.54 1.73 14.32
C LEU A 135 7.60 3.26 14.15
N ILE A 136 6.44 3.91 14.15
CA ILE A 136 6.34 5.37 14.08
C ILE A 136 7.01 5.99 15.31
N ASP A 137 6.75 5.45 16.51
CA ASP A 137 7.36 5.92 17.74
C ASP A 137 8.89 5.80 17.71
N ALA A 138 9.42 4.65 17.28
CA ALA A 138 10.87 4.44 17.14
C ALA A 138 11.52 5.45 16.17
N VAL A 139 10.89 5.72 15.02
CA VAL A 139 11.42 6.72 14.08
C VAL A 139 11.38 8.13 14.68
N MET A 140 10.33 8.48 15.41
CA MET A 140 10.19 9.82 15.97
C MET A 140 11.10 10.06 17.18
N GLN A 141 11.36 9.04 17.98
CA GLN A 141 12.13 9.15 19.22
C GLN A 141 13.63 8.86 19.04
N GLU A 142 14.01 8.02 18.07
CA GLU A 142 15.41 7.60 17.89
C GLU A 142 16.01 8.14 16.58
N PHE A 143 15.30 8.00 15.46
CA PHE A 143 15.84 8.38 14.15
C PHE A 143 15.87 9.90 13.94
N VAL A 144 14.79 10.62 14.30
CA VAL A 144 14.74 12.08 14.10
C VAL A 144 15.81 12.81 14.95
N PRO A 145 16.00 12.50 16.24
CA PRO A 145 17.05 13.15 17.02
C PRO A 145 18.46 12.81 16.53
N SER A 146 18.72 11.55 16.15
CA SER A 146 20.05 11.14 15.67
C SER A 146 20.49 11.76 14.33
N GLN A 147 19.57 12.40 13.60
CA GLN A 147 19.85 13.14 12.36
C GLN A 147 19.87 14.67 12.56
N ALA A 148 19.42 15.16 13.72
CA ALA A 148 19.33 16.59 14.02
C ALA A 148 20.52 17.12 14.84
N ASP A 149 21.39 16.22 15.33
CA ASP A 149 22.69 16.52 15.95
C ASP A 149 23.82 16.59 14.91
#